data_AF-A0A813BW18-F1
#
_entry.id   AF-A0A813BW18-F1
#
_cell.length_a   1.000
_cell.length_b   1.000
_cell.length_c   1.000
_cell.angle_alpha   90.00
_cell.angle_beta   90.00
_cell.angle_gamma   90.00
#
_symmetry.space_group_name_H-M   'P 1'
#
loop_
_entity.id
_entity.type
_entity.pdbx_description
1 polymer ?
#
loop_
_entity_poly.entity_id
_entity_poly.type
_entity_poly.pdbx_seq_one_letter_code
_entity_poly.pdbx_strand_id
1 'polypeptide(L)'
;VDEIQTARVLLDGFPRTRVQAEALEKRKKVDLVLNLAVPTEEIVKRITSRWIHPSSGRTYAYDYNPPKVPGKDDVTGEPLVQRDDDKPEAVRARLQDYDRETRPLLEYYGERVSEFDGSDEPELLAQDKRSDAIYLCLGTNWTLR
;
A
#
# COMPACT_ATOMS: atom_id res chain seq x y z
N VAL A 1 0.70 20.42 -22.44
CA VAL A 1 2.04 19.92 -22.04
C VAL A 1 2.58 20.68 -20.83
N ASP A 2 2.21 21.95 -20.63
CA ASP A 2 2.63 22.76 -19.47
C ASP A 2 1.80 22.61 -18.18
N GLU A 3 0.57 22.08 -18.23
CA GLU A 3 -0.32 22.01 -17.04
C GLU A 3 0.15 21.03 -15.94
N ILE A 4 1.03 20.07 -16.25
CA ILE A 4 1.55 19.11 -15.25
C ILE A 4 2.66 19.73 -14.38
N GLN A 5 3.26 20.83 -14.82
CA GLN A 5 4.34 21.48 -14.06
C GLN A 5 3.83 22.20 -12.80
N THR A 6 2.57 22.64 -12.77
CA THR A 6 1.95 23.33 -11.63
C THR A 6 1.01 22.46 -10.79
N ALA A 7 0.58 21.30 -11.32
CA ALA A 7 -0.28 20.38 -10.58
C ALA A 7 0.47 19.68 -9.44
N ARG A 8 -0.16 19.69 -8.25
CA ARG A 8 0.20 18.84 -7.12
C ARG A 8 -0.16 17.40 -7.47
N VAL A 9 0.80 16.48 -7.39
CA VAL A 9 0.62 15.08 -7.78
C VAL A 9 0.99 14.19 -6.61
N LEU A 10 0.15 13.19 -6.34
CA LEU A 10 0.47 12.06 -5.47
C LEU A 10 0.86 10.88 -6.35
N LEU A 11 2.08 10.39 -6.20
CA LEU A 11 2.52 9.13 -6.79
C LEU A 11 2.37 8.04 -5.74
N ASP A 12 1.56 7.03 -6.07
CA ASP A 12 1.28 5.90 -5.20
C ASP A 12 1.97 4.64 -5.74
N GLY A 13 3.02 4.20 -5.04
CA GLY A 13 3.77 3.00 -5.37
C GLY A 13 4.82 3.16 -6.48
N PHE A 14 5.23 4.39 -6.80
CA PHE A 14 6.36 4.71 -7.68
C PHE A 14 7.08 5.98 -7.20
N PRO A 15 8.43 6.03 -7.26
CA PRO A 15 9.41 4.95 -7.47
C PRO A 15 9.41 3.84 -6.42
N ARG A 16 9.86 2.65 -6.86
CA ARG A 16 10.18 1.49 -5.99
C ARG A 16 11.66 1.13 -5.96
N THR A 17 12.47 1.72 -6.85
CA THR A 17 13.91 1.47 -6.90
C THR A 17 14.69 2.76 -6.99
N ARG A 18 15.95 2.73 -6.55
CA ARG A 18 16.85 3.90 -6.61
C ARG A 18 17.00 4.47 -8.02
N VAL A 19 17.11 3.61 -9.03
CA VAL A 19 17.22 4.04 -10.43
C VAL A 19 15.97 4.80 -10.88
N GLN A 20 14.79 4.36 -10.46
CA GLN A 20 13.54 5.08 -10.75
C GLN A 20 13.47 6.41 -10.01
N ALA A 21 13.91 6.47 -8.75
CA ALA A 21 13.96 7.69 -7.95
C ALA A 21 14.90 8.73 -8.60
N GLU A 22 16.11 8.32 -8.98
CA GLU A 22 17.06 9.18 -9.68
C GLU A 22 16.54 9.66 -11.05
N ALA A 23 15.78 8.82 -11.76
CA ALA A 23 15.16 9.21 -13.02
C ALA A 23 13.99 10.20 -12.83
N LEU A 24 13.17 10.00 -11.79
CA LEU A 24 12.09 10.91 -11.42
C LEU A 24 12.64 12.30 -11.04
N GLU A 25 13.67 12.33 -10.20
CA GLU A 25 14.32 13.55 -9.69
C GLU A 25 14.95 14.42 -10.78
N LYS A 26 15.25 13.86 -11.96
CA LYS A 26 15.70 14.61 -13.14
C LYS A 26 14.55 15.32 -13.86
N ARG A 27 13.31 14.86 -13.69
CA ARG A 27 12.11 15.38 -14.38
C ARG A 27 11.27 16.28 -13.49
N LYS A 28 11.05 15.88 -12.23
CA LYS A 28 10.28 16.64 -11.24
C LYS A 28 10.86 16.37 -9.85
N LYS A 29 11.07 17.45 -9.09
CA LYS A 29 11.55 17.35 -7.71
C LYS A 29 10.46 16.78 -6.82
N VAL A 30 10.86 15.83 -5.97
CA VAL A 30 10.00 15.30 -4.91
C VAL A 30 10.10 16.23 -3.72
N ASP A 31 8.95 16.76 -3.30
CA ASP A 31 8.86 17.68 -2.17
C ASP A 31 8.72 16.93 -0.85
N LEU A 32 7.93 15.85 -0.84
CA LEU A 32 7.61 15.08 0.36
C LEU A 32 7.44 13.59 0.04
N VAL A 33 7.93 12.75 0.93
CA VAL A 33 7.76 11.30 0.94
C VAL A 33 7.00 10.91 2.19
N LEU A 34 5.84 10.29 2.01
CA LEU A 34 5.03 9.75 3.09
C LEU A 34 5.32 8.25 3.21
N ASN A 35 5.88 7.86 4.36
CA ASN A 35 6.08 6.46 4.71
C ASN A 35 5.03 6.03 5.74
N LEU A 36 4.21 5.05 5.41
CA LEU A 36 3.30 4.43 6.37
C LEU A 36 4.01 3.23 7.01
N ALA A 37 4.50 3.41 8.23
CA ALA A 37 5.15 2.36 8.98
C ALA A 37 4.08 1.46 9.61
N VAL A 38 4.07 0.18 9.21
CA VAL A 38 3.21 -0.85 9.80
C VAL A 38 4.08 -2.08 10.10
N PRO A 39 3.93 -2.70 11.28
CA PRO A 39 4.66 -3.92 11.59
C PRO A 39 4.39 -5.03 10.56
N THR A 40 5.45 -5.74 10.14
CA THR A 40 5.37 -6.84 9.16
C THR A 40 4.30 -7.88 9.51
N GLU A 41 4.22 -8.29 10.76
CA GLU A 41 3.24 -9.30 11.20
C GLU A 41 1.81 -8.78 11.13
N GLU A 42 1.59 -7.48 11.33
CA GLU A 42 0.28 -6.88 11.12
C GLU A 42 -0.09 -6.87 9.63
N ILE A 43 0.84 -6.54 8.75
CA ILE A 43 0.62 -6.58 7.29
C ILE A 43 0.26 -8.02 6.86
N VAL A 44 1.05 -9.01 7.29
CA VAL A 44 0.81 -10.42 6.97
C VAL A 44 -0.56 -10.84 7.47
N LYS A 45 -0.90 -10.56 8.73
CA LYS A 45 -2.20 -10.87 9.31
C LYS A 45 -3.34 -10.22 8.52
N ARG A 46 -3.23 -8.93 8.21
CA ARG A 46 -4.27 -8.17 7.47
C ARG A 46 -4.52 -8.76 6.09
N ILE A 47 -3.49 -9.02 5.30
CA ILE A 47 -3.66 -9.54 3.93
C ILE A 47 -4.15 -10.99 3.94
N THR A 48 -3.58 -11.84 4.80
CA THR A 48 -3.97 -13.25 4.89
C THR A 48 -5.37 -13.45 5.48
N SER A 49 -5.96 -12.41 6.09
CA SER A 49 -7.36 -12.42 6.51
C SER A 49 -8.35 -12.22 5.35
N ARG A 50 -7.89 -11.83 4.15
CA ARG A 50 -8.74 -11.46 3.01
C ARG A 50 -9.24 -12.69 2.25
N TRP A 51 -10.54 -12.68 2.00
CA TRP A 51 -11.27 -13.65 1.19
C TRP A 51 -12.13 -12.93 0.17
N ILE A 52 -12.34 -13.56 -0.98
CA ILE A 52 -13.14 -12.99 -2.06
C ILE A 52 -14.16 -13.99 -2.56
N HIS A 53 -15.35 -13.49 -2.87
CA HIS A 53 -16.33 -14.23 -3.65
C HIS A 53 -16.03 -14.05 -5.15
N PRO A 54 -15.62 -15.10 -5.89
CA PRO A 54 -15.14 -14.96 -7.26
C PRO A 54 -16.16 -14.32 -8.21
N SER A 55 -17.43 -14.71 -8.10
CA SER A 55 -18.49 -14.32 -9.03
C SER A 55 -18.90 -12.84 -8.90
N SER A 56 -18.82 -12.28 -7.69
CA SER A 56 -19.27 -10.90 -7.43
C SER A 56 -18.14 -9.92 -7.14
N GLY A 57 -16.95 -10.41 -6.77
CA GLY A 57 -15.84 -9.59 -6.30
C GLY A 57 -16.00 -9.05 -4.87
N ARG A 58 -17.05 -9.44 -4.12
CA ARG A 58 -17.21 -9.06 -2.71
C ARG A 58 -16.06 -9.61 -1.88
N THR A 59 -15.53 -8.78 -1.00
CA THR A 59 -14.39 -9.11 -0.14
C THR A 59 -14.81 -9.20 1.31
N TYR A 60 -14.22 -10.18 2.00
CA TYR A 60 -14.36 -10.44 3.42
C TYR A 60 -12.98 -10.39 4.07
N ALA A 61 -12.93 -9.99 5.34
CA ALA A 61 -11.73 -10.02 6.14
C ALA A 61 -12.09 -10.59 7.50
N TYR A 62 -11.58 -11.77 7.87
CA TYR A 62 -12.05 -12.47 9.07
C TYR A 62 -11.91 -11.66 10.37
N ASP A 63 -10.91 -10.77 10.45
CA ASP A 63 -10.66 -9.95 11.62
C ASP A 63 -11.53 -8.68 11.69
N TYR A 64 -12.05 -8.18 10.56
CA TYR A 64 -12.69 -6.85 10.46
C TYR A 64 -14.11 -6.90 9.90
N ASN A 65 -14.33 -7.73 8.89
CA ASN A 65 -15.61 -7.95 8.23
C ASN A 65 -15.76 -9.45 7.89
N PRO A 66 -15.96 -10.31 8.90
CA PRO A 66 -16.11 -11.74 8.69
C PRO A 66 -17.41 -12.07 7.95
N PRO A 67 -17.44 -13.12 7.12
CA PRO A 67 -18.70 -13.61 6.56
C PRO A 67 -19.59 -14.16 7.68
N LYS A 68 -20.91 -14.08 7.49
CA LYS A 68 -21.91 -14.64 8.43
C LYS A 68 -21.72 -16.14 8.62
N VAL A 69 -21.32 -16.85 7.56
CA VAL A 69 -20.97 -18.27 7.60
C VAL A 69 -19.52 -18.42 7.09
N PRO A 70 -18.62 -19.07 7.86
CA PRO A 70 -17.23 -19.26 7.44
C PRO A 70 -17.11 -19.87 6.05
N GLY A 71 -16.30 -19.25 5.20
CA GLY A 71 -16.03 -19.70 3.83
C GLY A 71 -17.18 -19.51 2.84
N LYS A 72 -18.21 -18.71 3.19
CA LYS A 72 -19.41 -18.53 2.37
C LYS A 72 -19.73 -17.07 2.15
N ASP A 73 -20.12 -16.73 0.93
CA ASP A 73 -20.62 -15.40 0.59
C ASP A 73 -22.01 -15.16 1.21
N ASP A 74 -22.20 -14.00 1.84
CA ASP A 74 -23.41 -13.69 2.63
C ASP A 74 -24.68 -13.53 1.79
N VAL A 75 -24.54 -13.28 0.48
CA VAL A 75 -25.67 -13.02 -0.42
C VAL A 75 -26.06 -14.29 -1.16
N THR A 76 -25.09 -15.07 -1.60
CA THR A 76 -25.30 -16.21 -2.50
C THR A 76 -25.13 -17.56 -1.82
N GLY A 77 -24.39 -17.64 -0.70
CA GLY A 77 -23.98 -18.90 -0.09
C GLY A 77 -22.93 -19.68 -0.88
N GLU A 78 -22.37 -19.08 -1.94
CA GLU A 78 -21.28 -19.68 -2.72
C GLU A 78 -19.95 -19.64 -1.93
N PRO A 79 -19.00 -20.55 -2.23
CA PRO A 79 -17.72 -20.57 -1.54
C PRO A 79 -16.90 -19.29 -1.75
N LEU A 80 -16.26 -18.82 -0.68
CA LEU A 80 -15.20 -17.83 -0.75
C LEU A 80 -13.88 -18.51 -1.08
N VAL A 81 -12.98 -17.76 -1.72
CA VAL A 81 -11.61 -18.21 -2.00
C VAL A 81 -10.62 -17.17 -1.50
N GLN A 82 -9.42 -17.63 -1.16
CA GLN A 82 -8.27 -16.77 -0.96
C GLN A 82 -7.45 -16.73 -2.25
N ARG A 83 -6.95 -15.55 -2.62
CA ARG A 83 -6.09 -15.43 -3.79
C ARG A 83 -4.70 -15.97 -3.50
N ASP A 84 -3.99 -16.42 -4.54
CA ASP A 84 -2.64 -16.95 -4.37
C ASP A 84 -1.64 -15.91 -3.84
N ASP A 85 -1.83 -14.62 -4.18
CA ASP A 85 -0.99 -13.52 -3.71
C ASP A 85 -1.30 -13.05 -2.28
N ASP A 86 -2.45 -13.46 -1.72
CA ASP A 86 -2.84 -13.19 -0.34
C ASP A 86 -2.32 -14.28 0.63
N LYS A 87 -1.66 -15.33 0.14
CA LYS A 87 -1.06 -16.39 0.97
C LYS A 87 0.13 -15.87 1.79
N PRO A 88 0.35 -16.36 3.03
CA PRO A 88 1.40 -15.86 3.91
C PRO A 88 2.79 -15.85 3.26
N GLU A 89 3.13 -16.89 2.50
CA GLU A 89 4.44 -17.03 1.84
C GLU A 89 4.62 -15.98 0.74
N ALA A 90 3.58 -15.73 -0.06
CA ALA A 90 3.59 -14.74 -1.12
C ALA A 90 3.70 -13.31 -0.55
N VAL A 91 2.96 -13.01 0.52
CA VAL A 91 3.03 -11.73 1.21
C VAL A 91 4.41 -11.47 1.79
N ARG A 92 5.00 -12.47 2.47
CA ARG A 92 6.35 -12.34 3.03
C ARG A 92 7.41 -12.15 1.95
N ALA A 93 7.32 -12.87 0.82
CA ALA A 93 8.22 -12.66 -0.30
C ALA A 93 8.14 -11.23 -0.85
N ARG A 94 6.92 -10.68 -1.01
CA ARG A 94 6.72 -9.29 -1.42
C ARG A 94 7.31 -8.28 -0.45
N LEU A 95 7.16 -8.51 0.86
CA LEU A 95 7.74 -7.65 1.89
C LEU A 95 9.27 -7.70 1.90
N GLN A 96 9.87 -8.85 1.62
CA GLN A 96 11.33 -8.96 1.46
C GLN A 96 11.83 -8.16 0.25
N ASP A 97 11.08 -8.18 -0.86
CA ASP A 97 11.40 -7.36 -2.04
C ASP A 97 11.28 -5.86 -1.72
N TYR A 98 10.24 -5.46 -0.97
CA TYR A 98 10.11 -4.10 -0.47
C TYR A 98 11.31 -3.68 0.39
N ASP A 99 11.70 -4.50 1.36
CA ASP A 99 12.82 -4.20 2.27
C ASP A 99 14.16 -4.06 1.54
N ARG A 100 14.33 -4.79 0.43
CA ARG A 100 15.54 -4.79 -0.37
C ARG A 100 15.61 -3.63 -1.35
N GLU A 101 14.49 -3.30 -2.01
CA GLU A 101 14.50 -2.37 -3.16
C GLU A 101 13.90 -1.01 -2.84
N THR A 102 12.81 -1.01 -2.07
CA THR A 102 11.97 0.16 -1.82
C THR A 102 12.35 0.86 -0.51
N ARG A 103 12.55 0.12 0.58
CA ARG A 103 12.91 0.69 1.88
C ARG A 103 14.18 1.55 1.87
N PRO A 104 15.26 1.22 1.11
CA PRO A 104 16.43 2.09 1.00
C PRO A 104 16.13 3.46 0.37
N LEU A 105 14.98 3.64 -0.29
CA LEU A 105 14.56 4.95 -0.78
C LEU A 105 14.27 5.93 0.36
N LEU A 106 13.91 5.46 1.55
CA LEU A 106 13.72 6.33 2.72
C LEU A 106 15.04 7.03 3.07
N GLU A 107 16.16 6.30 3.04
CA GLU A 107 17.50 6.87 3.22
C GLU A 107 17.86 7.84 2.09
N TYR A 108 17.53 7.50 0.84
CA TYR A 108 17.77 8.36 -0.31
C TYR A 108 17.03 9.71 -0.24
N TYR A 109 15.77 9.69 0.20
CA TYR A 109 14.95 10.90 0.31
C TYR A 109 15.22 11.70 1.60
N GLY A 110 15.71 11.05 2.65
CA GLY A 110 16.25 11.68 3.85
C GLY A 110 15.24 12.58 4.55
N GLU A 111 15.60 13.85 4.77
CA GLU A 111 14.78 14.85 5.47
C GLU A 111 13.41 15.13 4.80
N ARG A 112 13.21 14.67 3.55
CA ARG A 112 11.93 14.77 2.86
C ARG A 112 10.95 13.66 3.25
N VAL A 113 11.38 12.68 4.03
CA VAL A 113 10.53 11.61 4.53
C VAL A 113 9.78 12.07 5.78
N SER A 114 8.46 11.91 5.76
CA SER A 114 7.61 11.97 6.93
C SER A 114 7.01 10.59 7.15
N GLU A 115 7.28 10.03 8.32
CA GLU A 115 6.79 8.72 8.72
C GLU A 115 5.53 8.86 9.58
N PHE A 116 4.55 8.01 9.30
CA PHE A 116 3.30 7.92 10.04
C PHE A 116 3.06 6.48 10.44
N ASP A 117 2.52 6.27 11.65
CA ASP A 117 2.08 4.97 12.09
C ASP A 117 0.79 4.58 11.36
N GLY A 118 0.86 3.54 10.52
CA GLY A 118 -0.29 3.01 9.79
C GLY A 118 -1.08 1.95 10.57
N SER A 119 -0.72 1.67 11.83
CA SER A 119 -1.44 0.71 12.66
C SER A 119 -2.79 1.25 13.16
N ASP A 120 -2.90 2.57 13.33
CA ASP A 120 -4.04 3.26 13.96
C ASP A 120 -5.28 3.45 13.05
N GLU A 121 -5.17 3.22 11.74
CA GLU A 121 -6.26 3.47 10.77
C GLU A 121 -6.61 2.21 9.94
N PRO A 122 -7.25 1.18 10.55
CA PRO A 122 -7.50 -0.11 9.92
C PRO A 122 -8.45 -0.03 8.71
N GLU A 123 -9.35 0.97 8.66
CA GLU A 123 -10.32 1.15 7.58
C GLU A 123 -9.67 1.64 6.27
N LEU A 124 -8.65 2.50 6.35
CA LEU A 124 -7.89 2.98 5.19
C LEU A 124 -7.13 1.85 4.49
N LEU A 125 -6.69 0.85 5.25
CA LEU A 125 -5.90 -0.28 4.76
C LEU A 125 -6.74 -1.50 4.38
N ALA A 126 -7.98 -1.60 4.88
CA ALA A 126 -8.91 -2.66 4.48
C ALA A 126 -9.23 -2.64 2.97
N GLN A 127 -9.21 -1.45 2.37
CA GLN A 127 -9.40 -1.24 0.92
C GLN A 127 -8.09 -1.34 0.13
N ASP A 128 -6.94 -1.22 0.80
CA ASP A 128 -5.65 -1.27 0.12
C ASP A 128 -5.33 -2.70 -0.30
N LYS A 129 -5.07 -2.87 -1.60
CA LYS A 129 -4.68 -4.16 -2.19
C LYS A 129 -3.18 -4.42 -2.04
N ARG A 130 -2.43 -3.49 -1.44
CA ARG A 130 -0.98 -3.54 -1.31
C ARG A 130 -0.57 -3.82 0.13
N SER A 131 0.55 -4.52 0.23
CA SER A 131 1.22 -4.89 1.48
C SER A 131 2.01 -3.75 2.10
N ASP A 132 2.27 -2.71 1.33
CA ASP A 132 3.33 -1.74 1.54
C ASP A 132 3.01 -0.51 0.70
N ALA A 133 3.01 0.68 1.31
CA ALA A 133 2.68 1.91 0.61
C ALA A 133 3.65 3.04 0.99
N ILE A 134 4.52 3.39 0.04
CA ILE A 134 5.20 4.69 0.02
C ILE A 134 4.41 5.58 -0.93
N TYR A 135 3.97 6.72 -0.41
CA TYR A 135 3.30 7.76 -1.20
C TYR A 135 4.26 8.94 -1.37
N LEU A 136 4.37 9.47 -2.58
CA LEU A 136 5.24 10.62 -2.87
C LEU A 136 4.41 11.79 -3.34
N CYS A 137 4.62 12.94 -2.72
CA CYS A 137 3.98 14.19 -3.08
C CYS A 137 4.95 15.06 -3.89
N LEU A 138 4.46 15.55 -5.04
CA LEU A 138 5.18 16.47 -5.92
C LEU A 138 4.42 17.80 -6.04
N GLY A 139 5.13 18.93 -6.05
CA GLY A 139 4.64 20.30 -6.11
C GLY A 139 5.05 21.14 -4.88
N THR A 140 5.58 22.35 -5.13
CA THR A 140 6.07 23.27 -4.09
C THR A 140 4.94 23.84 -3.20
N ASN A 141 5.26 24.09 -1.92
CA ASN A 141 4.41 24.63 -0.86
C ASN A 141 3.22 23.75 -0.42
N TRP A 142 3.48 22.88 0.56
CA TRP A 142 2.47 22.28 1.41
C TRP A 142 2.54 22.93 2.80
N THR A 143 1.54 23.73 3.14
CA THR A 143 1.27 24.09 4.53
C THR A 143 0.33 23.02 5.09
N LEU A 144 0.85 22.15 5.96
CA LEU A 144 0.00 21.33 6.83
C LEU A 144 -0.80 22.31 7.70
N ARG A 145 -2.11 22.34 7.49
CA ARG A 145 -3.06 23.01 8.40
C ARG A 145 -3.71 21.95 9.28
#